data_AF-A0A212LQX5-F1
#
_entry.id   AF-A0A212LQX5-F1
#
_cell.length_a   1.000
_cell.length_b   1.000
_cell.length_c   1.000
_cell.angle_alpha   90.00
_cell.angle_beta   90.00
_cell.angle_gamma   90.00
#
_symmetry.space_group_name_H-M   'P 1'
#
loop_
_entity.id
_entity.type
_entity.pdbx_description
1 polymer ?
#
loop_
_entity_poly.entity_id
_entity_poly.type
_entity_poly.pdbx_seq_one_letter_code
_entity_poly.pdbx_strand_id
1 'polypeptide(L)'
;MTNQQGDTPRLIPNAVYISLFHGRDTVEEEMEDWGYQGPIIGPFRYVQITYMGDIKFAMEKDAFKAAFPDIYQSWVSAGYCNAAGDYDISTGVTWIEHSIQPTDGLFPWKGKFYGDFSVISSPER
;
A
#
# COMPACT_ATOMS: atom_id res chain seq x y z
N MET A 1 -15.87 15.06 22.52
CA MET A 1 -16.21 14.29 21.31
C MET A 1 -15.62 15.02 20.11
N THR A 2 -14.40 14.69 19.74
CA THR A 2 -13.73 15.24 18.55
C THR A 2 -13.63 14.10 17.55
N ASN A 3 -14.49 14.12 16.53
CA ASN A 3 -14.36 13.22 15.39
C ASN A 3 -13.02 13.51 14.70
N GLN A 4 -12.08 12.58 14.81
CA GLN A 4 -10.93 12.52 13.91
C GLN A 4 -11.42 11.98 12.57
N GLN A 5 -11.97 12.86 11.74
CA GLN A 5 -12.10 12.60 10.31
C GLN A 5 -10.69 12.80 9.73
N GLY A 6 -9.89 11.74 9.71
CA GLY A 6 -8.60 11.76 9.01
C GLY A 6 -8.84 12.12 7.55
N ASP A 7 -8.12 13.11 7.03
CA ASP A 7 -8.25 13.62 5.67
C ASP A 7 -8.28 12.46 4.66
N THR A 8 -9.45 12.18 4.09
CA THR A 8 -9.54 11.26 2.95
C THR A 8 -8.74 11.90 1.82
N PRO A 9 -7.64 11.27 1.35
CA PRO A 9 -6.84 11.86 0.29
C PRO A 9 -7.73 12.15 -0.93
N ARG A 10 -7.52 13.29 -1.56
CA ARG A 10 -8.14 13.56 -2.85
C ARG A 10 -7.73 12.45 -3.81
N LEU A 11 -8.68 11.61 -4.21
CA LEU A 11 -8.41 10.52 -5.14
C LEU A 11 -7.95 11.11 -6.49
N ILE A 12 -6.74 10.77 -6.88
CA ILE A 12 -6.18 11.02 -8.20
C ILE A 12 -6.99 10.17 -9.20
N PRO A 13 -7.55 10.75 -10.28
CA PRO A 13 -8.24 10.01 -11.32
C PRO A 13 -7.37 8.90 -11.92
N ASN A 14 -8.01 7.83 -12.38
CA ASN A 14 -7.34 6.69 -13.03
C ASN A 14 -6.30 5.99 -12.13
N ALA A 15 -6.47 6.07 -10.82
CA ALA A 15 -5.63 5.39 -9.85
C ALA A 15 -6.39 4.29 -9.10
N VAL A 16 -5.62 3.34 -8.57
CA VAL A 16 -6.10 2.26 -7.72
C VAL A 16 -5.65 2.51 -6.29
N TYR A 17 -6.50 2.16 -5.33
CA TYR A 17 -6.25 2.26 -3.90
C TYR A 17 -6.60 0.95 -3.21
N ILE A 18 -6.02 0.72 -2.05
CA ILE A 18 -6.40 -0.39 -1.17
C ILE A 18 -6.92 0.21 0.13
N SER A 19 -8.13 -0.14 0.54
CA SER A 19 -8.67 0.16 1.86
C SER A 19 -8.46 -1.03 2.78
N LEU A 20 -7.82 -0.81 3.93
CA LEU A 20 -7.51 -1.85 4.91
C LEU A 20 -8.55 -1.90 6.04
N PHE A 21 -8.85 -3.11 6.52
CA PHE A 21 -9.85 -3.36 7.57
C PHE A 21 -9.33 -4.36 8.62
N HIS A 22 -10.01 -4.42 9.76
CA HIS A 22 -9.69 -5.36 10.84
C HIS A 22 -8.25 -5.21 11.34
N GLY A 23 -7.89 -3.97 11.66
CA GLY A 23 -6.57 -3.57 12.13
C GLY A 23 -6.26 -4.10 13.53
N ARG A 24 -5.03 -4.55 13.71
CA ARG A 24 -4.45 -5.09 14.95
C ARG A 24 -2.96 -4.80 15.05
N ASP A 25 -2.45 -4.79 16.26
CA ASP A 25 -1.08 -4.42 16.64
C ASP A 25 -0.11 -5.59 16.58
N THR A 26 -0.59 -6.81 16.84
CA THR A 26 0.18 -8.05 16.69
C THR A 26 -0.63 -9.09 15.92
N VAL A 27 0.05 -10.02 15.24
CA VAL A 27 -0.60 -11.07 14.43
C VAL A 27 -1.58 -11.89 15.28
N GLU A 28 -1.19 -12.21 16.52
CA GLU A 28 -1.93 -13.05 17.46
C GLU A 28 -2.88 -12.28 18.37
N GLU A 29 -3.12 -10.98 18.10
CA GLU A 29 -4.00 -10.17 18.94
C GLU A 29 -5.44 -10.69 18.87
N GLU A 30 -6.01 -11.01 20.03
CA GLU A 30 -7.46 -11.18 20.17
C GLU A 30 -8.13 -9.81 20.12
N MET A 31 -8.77 -9.53 18.98
CA MET A 31 -9.41 -8.23 18.75
C MET A 31 -10.75 -8.14 19.49
N GLU A 32 -11.04 -6.96 20.04
CA GLU A 32 -12.39 -6.61 20.45
C GLU A 32 -13.25 -6.31 19.21
N ASP A 33 -14.43 -6.94 19.11
CA ASP A 33 -15.34 -6.84 17.96
C ASP A 33 -14.66 -7.25 16.63
N TRP A 34 -14.28 -6.27 15.79
CA TRP A 34 -13.66 -6.50 14.48
C TRP A 34 -12.27 -5.86 14.34
N GLY A 35 -11.69 -5.30 15.41
CA GLY A 35 -10.46 -4.50 15.34
C GLY A 35 -10.67 -3.07 14.85
N TYR A 36 -9.59 -2.29 14.66
CA TYR A 36 -9.69 -0.88 14.26
C TYR A 36 -9.73 -0.68 12.74
N GLN A 37 -10.32 0.45 12.31
CA GLN A 37 -10.37 0.84 10.90
C GLN A 37 -8.96 1.13 10.37
N GLY A 38 -8.60 0.52 9.24
CA GLY A 38 -7.32 0.73 8.58
C GLY A 38 -7.32 1.92 7.60
N PRO A 39 -6.11 2.33 7.16
CA PRO A 39 -5.96 3.42 6.21
C PRO A 39 -6.35 2.99 4.79
N ILE A 40 -6.57 4.00 3.94
CA ILE A 40 -6.56 3.85 2.48
C ILE A 40 -5.13 4.13 2.01
N ILE A 41 -4.54 3.17 1.30
CA ILE A 41 -3.18 3.26 0.75
C ILE A 41 -3.22 3.38 -0.77
N GLY A 42 -2.29 4.15 -1.32
CA GLY A 42 -2.23 4.52 -2.74
C GLY A 42 -1.80 5.97 -2.92
N PRO A 43 -1.86 6.53 -4.14
CA PRO A 43 -2.32 5.89 -5.37
C PRO A 43 -1.38 4.78 -5.86
N PHE A 44 -1.95 3.77 -6.52
CA PHE A 44 -1.22 2.75 -7.28
C PHE A 44 -1.58 2.83 -8.77
N ARG A 45 -0.61 2.52 -9.63
CA ARG A 45 -0.85 2.31 -11.07
C ARG A 45 -1.64 1.02 -11.30
N TYR A 46 -1.34 -0.01 -10.54
CA TYR A 46 -2.07 -1.28 -10.52
C TYR A 46 -1.94 -1.94 -9.15
N VAL A 47 -2.85 -2.87 -8.88
CA VAL A 47 -2.74 -3.86 -7.80
C VAL A 47 -3.01 -5.23 -8.42
N GLN A 48 -2.10 -6.17 -8.20
CA GLN A 48 -2.23 -7.56 -8.59
C GLN A 48 -2.20 -8.43 -7.33
N ILE A 49 -3.13 -9.36 -7.23
CA ILE A 49 -3.20 -10.30 -6.10
C ILE A 49 -3.03 -11.70 -6.68
N THR A 50 -2.00 -12.40 -6.21
CA THR A 50 -1.87 -13.83 -6.46
C THR A 50 -2.70 -14.57 -5.43
N TYR A 51 -3.51 -15.55 -5.88
CA TYR A 51 -4.31 -16.37 -4.98
C TYR A 51 -3.46 -16.95 -3.85
N MET A 52 -3.85 -16.68 -2.59
CA MET A 52 -3.14 -17.08 -1.37
C MET A 52 -1.65 -16.68 -1.33
N GLY A 53 -1.27 -15.61 -2.03
CA GLY A 53 0.12 -15.23 -2.19
C GLY A 53 0.35 -13.73 -2.15
N ASP A 54 1.24 -13.29 -3.03
CA ASP A 54 1.71 -11.91 -3.10
C ASP A 54 0.62 -10.89 -3.44
N ILE A 55 0.72 -9.72 -2.82
CA ILE A 55 0.07 -8.49 -3.25
C ILE A 55 1.12 -7.61 -3.90
N LYS A 56 1.03 -7.44 -5.22
CA LYS A 56 1.96 -6.67 -6.04
C LYS A 56 1.32 -5.36 -6.45
N PHE A 57 2.11 -4.30 -6.48
CA PHE A 57 1.65 -2.99 -6.91
C PHE A 57 2.79 -2.16 -7.49
N ALA A 58 2.41 -1.12 -8.22
CA ALA A 58 3.31 -0.06 -8.65
C ALA A 58 2.88 1.28 -8.06
N MET A 59 3.82 1.99 -7.44
CA MET A 59 3.61 3.31 -6.82
C MET A 59 4.62 4.30 -7.38
N GLU A 60 4.27 5.59 -7.45
CA GLU A 60 5.22 6.63 -7.83
C GLU A 60 6.46 6.61 -6.92
N LYS A 61 7.65 6.82 -7.49
CA LYS A 61 8.92 6.68 -6.77
C LYS A 61 9.01 7.49 -5.47
N ASP A 62 8.58 8.75 -5.48
CA ASP A 62 8.63 9.58 -4.27
C ASP A 62 7.59 9.16 -3.21
N ALA A 63 6.40 8.73 -3.65
CA ALA A 63 5.42 8.12 -2.75
C ALA A 63 5.95 6.80 -2.15
N PHE A 64 6.63 5.97 -2.94
CA PHE A 64 7.24 4.73 -2.47
C PHE A 64 8.32 4.99 -1.42
N LYS A 65 9.20 5.99 -1.66
CA LYS A 65 10.23 6.41 -0.70
C LYS A 65 9.63 6.85 0.64
N ALA A 66 8.49 7.53 0.62
CA ALA A 66 7.79 7.96 1.83
C ALA A 66 7.07 6.80 2.54
N ALA A 67 6.51 5.85 1.79
CA ALA A 67 5.79 4.71 2.33
C ALA A 67 6.70 3.60 2.89
N PHE A 68 7.82 3.33 2.21
CA PHE A 68 8.75 2.24 2.50
C PHE A 68 10.21 2.73 2.52
N PRO A 69 10.56 3.69 3.41
CA PRO A 69 11.89 4.30 3.42
C PRO A 69 13.00 3.26 3.60
N ASP A 70 12.84 2.31 4.53
CA ASP A 70 13.87 1.32 4.85
C ASP A 70 14.10 0.35 3.68
N ILE A 71 13.04 -0.10 3.02
CA ILE A 71 13.12 -0.96 1.83
C ILE A 71 13.83 -0.23 0.71
N TYR A 72 13.42 1.02 0.44
CA TYR A 72 14.04 1.83 -0.59
C TYR A 72 15.53 2.05 -0.33
N GLN A 73 15.92 2.43 0.89
CA GLN A 73 17.33 2.65 1.24
C GLN A 73 18.15 1.36 1.16
N SER A 74 17.57 0.22 1.56
CA SER A 74 18.20 -1.10 1.41
C SER A 74 18.48 -1.39 -0.07
N TRP A 75 17.50 -1.19 -0.95
CA TRP A 75 17.66 -1.41 -2.39
C TRP A 75 18.69 -0.47 -3.03
N VAL A 76 18.70 0.81 -2.65
CA VAL A 76 19.71 1.78 -3.09
C VAL A 76 21.10 1.32 -2.68
N SER A 77 21.27 0.94 -1.41
CA SER A 77 22.56 0.49 -0.86
C SER A 77 23.07 -0.78 -1.52
N ALA A 78 22.15 -1.69 -1.87
CA ALA A 78 22.46 -2.94 -2.58
C ALA A 78 22.64 -2.77 -4.10
N GLY A 79 22.34 -1.60 -4.66
CA GLY A 79 22.39 -1.34 -6.10
C GLY A 79 21.32 -2.07 -6.91
N TYR A 80 20.15 -2.36 -6.31
CA TYR A 80 19.06 -3.02 -7.02
C TYR A 80 18.36 -2.09 -8.02
N CYS A 81 18.10 -2.61 -9.23
CA CYS A 81 17.42 -1.87 -10.29
C CYS A 81 16.01 -1.41 -9.90
N ASN A 82 15.33 -2.14 -9.01
CA ASN A 82 14.03 -1.74 -8.47
C ASN A 82 14.04 -0.34 -7.84
N ALA A 83 15.16 0.12 -7.25
CA ALA A 83 15.26 1.47 -6.71
C ALA A 83 15.35 2.57 -7.79
N ALA A 84 15.78 2.22 -9.00
CA ALA A 84 15.75 3.14 -10.13
C ALA A 84 14.30 3.39 -10.57
N GLY A 85 13.49 2.32 -10.62
CA GLY A 85 12.12 2.33 -11.10
C GLY A 85 12.00 2.28 -12.62
N ASP A 86 10.76 2.17 -13.09
CA ASP A 86 10.39 2.20 -14.50
C ASP A 86 9.86 3.59 -14.87
N TYR A 87 10.50 4.26 -15.84
CA TYR A 87 10.11 5.60 -16.26
C TYR A 87 9.11 5.53 -17.41
N ASP A 88 7.89 5.99 -17.16
CA ASP A 88 6.84 6.08 -18.17
C ASP A 88 6.92 7.42 -18.91
N ILE A 89 7.43 7.38 -20.14
CA ILE A 89 7.60 8.58 -20.98
C ILE A 89 6.26 9.26 -21.33
N SER A 90 5.14 8.53 -21.30
CA SER A 90 3.82 9.08 -21.64
C SER A 90 3.23 9.93 -20.53
N THR A 91 3.59 9.63 -19.28
CA THR A 91 3.10 10.33 -18.09
C THR A 91 4.16 11.18 -17.40
N GLY A 92 5.45 10.94 -17.70
CA GLY A 92 6.58 11.59 -17.04
C GLY A 92 6.82 11.08 -15.61
N VAL A 93 6.19 9.97 -15.22
CA VAL A 93 6.25 9.41 -13.85
C VAL A 93 7.20 8.21 -13.81
N THR A 94 8.01 8.12 -12.76
CA THR A 94 8.77 6.91 -12.45
C THR A 94 8.01 6.05 -11.45
N TRP A 95 7.77 4.79 -11.82
CA TRP A 95 7.06 3.81 -11.01
C TRP A 95 8.04 2.84 -10.33
N ILE A 96 7.77 2.52 -9.06
CA ILE A 96 8.47 1.48 -8.31
C ILE A 96 7.51 0.32 -8.11
N GLU A 97 7.93 -0.86 -8.53
CA GLU A 97 7.20 -2.11 -8.30
C GLU A 97 7.65 -2.77 -7.00
N HIS A 98 6.67 -3.21 -6.22
CA HIS A 98 6.93 -3.95 -5.00
C HIS A 98 5.88 -5.04 -4.79
N SER A 99 6.26 -6.02 -3.96
CA SER A 99 5.44 -7.17 -3.58
C SER A 99 5.43 -7.26 -2.07
N ILE A 100 4.24 -7.32 -1.49
CA ILE A 100 4.03 -7.60 -0.07
C ILE A 100 3.54 -9.03 0.04
N GLN A 101 4.20 -9.81 0.90
CA GLN A 101 3.71 -11.11 1.32
C GLN A 101 2.85 -10.93 2.58
N PRO A 102 1.60 -11.42 2.58
CA PRO A 102 0.80 -11.48 3.80
C PRO A 102 1.54 -12.25 4.89
N THR A 103 1.46 -11.77 6.12
CA THR A 103 2.01 -12.45 7.30
C THR A 103 0.86 -13.16 8.00
N ASP A 104 0.88 -14.49 8.00
CA ASP A 104 -0.19 -15.33 8.56
C ASP A 104 -1.59 -14.96 8.03
N GLY A 105 -1.67 -14.66 6.73
CA GLY A 105 -2.90 -14.24 6.07
C GLY A 105 -3.27 -12.76 6.27
N LEU A 106 -2.50 -11.99 7.05
CA LEU A 106 -2.75 -10.58 7.32
C LEU A 106 -1.92 -9.67 6.42
N PHE A 107 -2.48 -8.54 6.02
CA PHE A 107 -1.78 -7.49 5.28
C PHE A 107 -0.90 -6.68 6.26
N PRO A 108 0.45 -6.69 6.13
CA PRO A 108 1.31 -5.86 6.96
C PRO A 108 1.39 -4.43 6.42
N TRP A 109 1.15 -3.43 7.28
CA TRP A 109 1.32 -2.02 6.92
C TRP A 109 1.78 -1.18 8.11
N LYS A 110 2.94 -0.52 7.96
CA LYS A 110 3.55 0.39 8.96
C LYS A 110 3.58 -0.20 10.39
N GLY A 111 3.97 -1.47 10.49
CA GLY A 111 4.08 -2.18 11.77
C GLY A 111 2.76 -2.65 12.38
N LYS A 112 1.65 -2.54 11.65
CA LYS A 112 0.33 -3.06 12.02
C LYS A 112 -0.11 -4.14 11.02
N PHE A 113 -1.16 -4.88 11.39
CA PHE A 113 -1.69 -5.99 10.59
C PHE A 113 -3.18 -5.81 10.32
N TYR A 114 -3.65 -6.23 9.15
CA TYR A 114 -5.03 -6.04 8.71
C TYR A 114 -5.59 -7.33 8.13
N GLY A 115 -6.82 -7.68 8.53
CA GLY A 115 -7.45 -8.95 8.19
C GLY A 115 -7.99 -8.99 6.77
N ASP A 116 -8.57 -7.88 6.33
CA ASP A 116 -9.20 -7.77 5.01
C ASP A 116 -8.81 -6.47 4.31
N PHE A 117 -9.02 -6.46 3.00
CA PHE A 117 -8.88 -5.25 2.21
C PHE A 117 -9.84 -5.22 1.02
N SER A 118 -10.13 -4.01 0.54
CA SER A 118 -10.85 -3.78 -0.72
C SER A 118 -9.97 -3.02 -1.69
N VAL A 119 -10.03 -3.39 -2.97
CA VAL A 119 -9.40 -2.64 -4.06
C VAL A 119 -10.41 -1.66 -4.62
N ILE A 120 -10.06 -0.38 -4.65
CA ILE A 120 -10.93 0.71 -5.06
C ILE A 120 -10.28 1.42 -6.24
N SER A 121 -11.00 1.59 -7.34
CA SER A 121 -10.58 2.48 -8.43
C SER A 121 -11.26 3.83 -8.31
N SER A 122 -10.51 4.90 -8.55
CA SER A 122 -11.12 6.21 -8.80
C SER A 122 -11.65 6.26 -10.24
N PRO A 123 -12.90 6.70 -10.48
CA PRO A 123 -13.43 6.82 -11.83
C PRO A 123 -12.64 7.82 -12.68
N GLU A 124 -12.66 7.64 -14.01
CA GLU A 124 -12.19 8.67 -14.95
C GLU A 124 -13.09 9.91 -14.81
N ARG A 125 -12.50 11.11 -14.92
CA ARG A 125 -13.26 12.38 -14.87
C ARG A 125 -13.97 12.66 -16.19
#